data_AF-A0AAN9D9W4-F1
#
_entry.id   AF-A0AAN9D9W4-F1
#
_cell.length_a   1.000
_cell.length_b   1.000
_cell.length_c   1.000
_cell.angle_alpha   90.00
_cell.angle_beta   90.00
_cell.angle_gamma   90.00
#
_symmetry.space_group_name_H-M   'P 1'
#
loop_
_entity.id
_entity.type
_entity.pdbx_description
1 polymer ?
#
loop_
_entity_poly.entity_id
_entity_poly.type
_entity_poly.pdbx_seq_one_letter_code
_entity_poly.pdbx_strand_id
1 'polypeptide(L)'
;MYHGTTMANAQKIRSEGFRPSSDGMLGYGVYLSRSQEKASRYPGNAGEEQLAILKLSVRVGKVKKIDCQGHPLQKTWHQHGYDTAWVPPNCGMVPSGLEEDCIYDPSRITVLQIIPN
;
A
#
# COMPACT_ATOMS: atom_id res chain seq x y z
N MET A 1 -2.29 2.21 9.01
CA MET A 1 -2.31 2.56 7.57
C MET A 1 -3.64 2.16 6.98
N TYR A 2 -3.89 2.50 5.72
CA TYR A 2 -5.15 2.31 5.01
C TYR A 2 -4.90 1.71 3.62
N HIS A 3 -5.86 0.89 3.17
CA HIS A 3 -5.89 0.33 1.82
C HIS A 3 -7.31 0.44 1.28
N GLY A 4 -7.49 1.11 0.15
CA GLY A 4 -8.76 1.17 -0.56
C GLY A 4 -8.91 -0.01 -1.50
N THR A 5 -10.07 -0.64 -1.48
CA THR A 5 -10.40 -1.77 -2.35
C THR A 5 -11.92 -1.90 -2.48
N THR A 6 -12.41 -2.89 -3.22
CA THR A 6 -13.86 -3.18 -3.26
C THR A 6 -14.29 -3.96 -2.02
N MET A 7 -15.55 -3.85 -1.61
CA MET A 7 -16.07 -4.53 -0.42
C MET A 7 -15.83 -6.03 -0.47
N ALA A 8 -16.03 -6.66 -1.63
CA ALA A 8 -15.75 -8.09 -1.84
C ALA A 8 -14.28 -8.43 -1.56
N ASN A 9 -13.34 -7.62 -2.08
CA ASN A 9 -11.92 -7.80 -1.83
C ASN A 9 -11.54 -7.51 -0.37
N ALA A 10 -12.14 -6.51 0.27
CA ALA A 10 -11.92 -6.23 1.68
C ALA A 10 -12.30 -7.42 2.58
N GLN A 11 -13.43 -8.07 2.28
CA GLN A 11 -13.86 -9.29 2.97
C GLN A 11 -12.86 -10.43 2.77
N LYS A 12 -12.42 -10.63 1.52
CA LYS A 12 -11.44 -11.67 1.17
C LYS A 12 -10.09 -11.45 1.85
N ILE A 13 -9.58 -10.22 1.85
CA ILE A 13 -8.33 -9.86 2.54
C ILE A 13 -8.45 -10.11 4.05
N ARG A 14 -9.62 -9.84 4.64
CA ARG A 14 -9.84 -10.10 6.06
C ARG A 14 -9.79 -11.60 6.39
N SER A 15 -10.28 -12.48 5.52
CA SER A 15 -10.27 -13.93 5.75
C SER A 15 -8.98 -14.63 5.34
N GLU A 16 -8.34 -14.19 4.25
CA GLU A 16 -7.21 -14.87 3.61
C GLU A 16 -5.87 -14.14 3.77
N GLY A 17 -5.89 -12.90 4.24
CA GLY A 17 -4.73 -12.01 4.25
C GLY A 17 -4.50 -11.29 2.92
N PHE A 18 -3.51 -10.40 2.90
CA PHE A 18 -3.13 -9.69 1.68
C PHE A 18 -2.36 -10.61 0.72
N ARG A 19 -2.65 -10.46 -0.57
CA ARG A 19 -1.78 -10.95 -1.65
C ARG A 19 -0.95 -9.79 -2.17
N PRO A 20 0.39 -9.90 -2.17
CA PRO A 20 1.26 -8.84 -2.66
C PRO A 20 1.14 -8.71 -4.19
N SER A 21 1.28 -7.49 -4.68
CA SER A 21 1.39 -7.22 -6.11
C SER A 21 2.70 -7.80 -6.64
N SER A 22 2.70 -8.29 -7.88
CA SER A 22 3.89 -8.79 -8.57
C SER A 22 4.82 -7.66 -9.05
N ASP A 23 4.29 -6.45 -9.24
CA ASP A 23 5.06 -5.27 -9.62
C ASP A 23 4.35 -3.96 -9.17
N GLY A 24 5.00 -2.82 -9.37
CA GLY A 24 4.47 -1.49 -9.16
C GLY A 24 5.58 -0.46 -9.11
N MET A 25 5.27 0.76 -8.68
CA MET A 25 6.25 1.84 -8.54
C MET A 25 7.44 1.44 -7.66
N LEU A 26 7.18 0.65 -6.61
CA LEU A 26 8.15 0.18 -5.62
C LEU A 26 8.44 -1.33 -5.76
N GLY A 27 8.05 -1.95 -6.87
CA GLY A 27 8.18 -3.39 -7.08
C GLY A 27 7.18 -4.23 -6.28
N TYR A 28 7.59 -5.45 -5.94
CA TYR A 28 6.77 -6.46 -5.25
C TYR A 28 6.39 -6.04 -3.82
N GLY A 29 5.11 -6.18 -3.48
CA GLY A 29 4.62 -5.94 -2.12
C GLY A 29 3.17 -5.46 -2.05
N VAL A 30 2.74 -5.09 -0.84
CA VAL A 30 1.41 -4.56 -0.55
C VAL A 30 1.48 -3.05 -0.39
N TYR A 31 0.71 -2.32 -1.21
CA TYR A 31 0.71 -0.86 -1.26
C TYR A 31 -0.35 -0.28 -0.33
N LEU A 32 0.10 0.59 0.57
CA LEU A 32 -0.69 1.20 1.63
C LEU A 32 -0.47 2.72 1.65
N SER A 33 -1.42 3.42 2.25
CA SER A 33 -1.27 4.84 2.57
C SER A 33 -1.50 5.10 4.06
N ARG A 34 -0.86 6.14 4.58
CA ARG A 34 -1.16 6.73 5.89
C ARG A 34 -2.41 7.60 5.86
N SER A 35 -2.83 8.07 4.68
CA SER A 35 -4.04 8.87 4.48
C SER A 35 -5.24 7.99 4.12
N GLN A 36 -6.28 8.04 4.95
CA GLN A 36 -7.57 7.41 4.64
C GLN A 36 -8.21 8.06 3.40
N GLU A 37 -8.07 9.37 3.25
CA GLU A 37 -8.60 10.12 2.10
C GLU A 37 -7.88 9.80 0.78
N LYS A 38 -6.59 9.43 0.83
CA LYS A 38 -5.91 8.88 -0.34
C LYS A 38 -6.47 7.49 -0.65
N ALA A 39 -6.57 6.64 0.38
CA ALA A 39 -7.04 5.27 0.22
C ALA A 39 -8.48 5.20 -0.31
N SER A 40 -9.38 6.11 0.08
CA SER A 40 -10.77 6.16 -0.39
C SER A 40 -10.93 6.34 -1.90
N ARG A 41 -9.87 6.77 -2.60
CA ARG A 41 -9.88 6.98 -4.06
C ARG A 41 -9.63 5.69 -4.85
N TYR A 42 -9.42 4.55 -4.18
CA TYR A 42 -9.05 3.29 -4.82
C TYR A 42 -10.07 2.17 -4.60
N PRO A 43 -10.28 1.32 -5.63
CA PRO A 43 -9.81 1.48 -7.01
C PRO A 43 -10.49 2.69 -7.70
N GLY A 44 -9.75 3.40 -8.55
CA GLY A 44 -10.26 4.60 -9.24
C GLY A 44 -11.34 4.32 -10.30
N ASN A 45 -11.52 3.05 -10.69
CA ASN A 45 -12.62 2.59 -11.55
C ASN A 45 -13.13 1.25 -11.01
N ALA A 46 -14.20 1.32 -10.22
CA ALA A 46 -14.83 0.15 -9.59
C ALA A 46 -16.14 -0.27 -10.28
N GLY A 47 -16.52 0.39 -11.38
CA GLY A 47 -17.86 0.25 -11.94
C GLY A 47 -18.95 0.50 -10.87
N GLU A 48 -19.83 -0.48 -10.68
CA GLU A 48 -20.90 -0.47 -9.69
C GLU A 48 -20.52 -1.16 -8.36
N GLU A 49 -19.28 -1.63 -8.21
CA GLU A 49 -18.86 -2.31 -6.97
C GLU A 49 -18.82 -1.34 -5.79
N GLN A 50 -19.38 -1.78 -4.65
CA GLN A 50 -19.26 -1.05 -3.40
C GLN A 50 -17.80 -0.96 -2.96
N LEU A 51 -17.34 0.24 -2.61
CA LEU A 51 -15.98 0.46 -2.13
C LEU A 51 -15.87 0.26 -0.62
N ALA A 52 -14.66 -0.04 -0.17
CA ALA A 52 -14.31 -0.16 1.22
C ALA A 52 -12.86 0.25 1.47
N ILE A 53 -12.60 0.72 2.69
CA ILE A 53 -11.26 1.03 3.19
C ILE A 53 -10.95 0.06 4.32
N LEU A 54 -9.80 -0.61 4.23
CA LEU A 54 -9.24 -1.38 5.32
C LEU A 54 -8.41 -0.46 6.21
N LYS A 55 -8.73 -0.40 7.51
CA LYS A 55 -7.86 0.19 8.54
C LYS A 55 -6.92 -0.90 9.06
N LEU A 56 -5.62 -0.62 9.08
CA LEU A 56 -4.57 -1.62 9.26
C LEU A 56 -3.61 -1.26 10.39
N SER A 57 -3.28 -2.24 11.22
CA SER A 57 -2.05 -2.24 12.02
C SER A 57 -0.93 -2.82 11.17
N VAL A 58 0.17 -2.08 11.02
CA VAL A 58 1.28 -2.48 10.16
C VAL A 58 2.56 -2.42 10.99
N ARG A 59 3.23 -3.57 11.11
CA ARG A 59 4.61 -3.58 11.55
C ARG A 59 5.43 -3.10 10.34
N VAL A 60 6.16 -1.98 10.46
CA VAL A 60 6.90 -1.39 9.31
C VAL A 60 8.36 -1.84 9.21
N GLY A 61 8.95 -2.28 10.31
CA GLY A 61 10.35 -2.77 10.31
C GLY A 61 11.35 -1.73 9.80
N LYS A 62 12.36 -2.20 9.05
CA LYS A 62 13.39 -1.34 8.45
C LYS A 62 12.87 -0.69 7.18
N VAL A 63 12.77 0.63 7.19
CA VAL A 63 12.17 1.41 6.09
C VAL A 63 13.25 1.98 5.17
N LYS A 64 13.07 1.82 3.85
CA LYS A 64 13.87 2.51 2.83
C LYS A 64 13.06 3.67 2.24
N LYS A 65 13.58 4.89 2.40
CA LYS A 65 13.07 6.07 1.69
C LYS A 65 13.41 5.95 0.20
N ILE A 66 12.41 6.11 -0.67
CA ILE A 66 12.50 6.16 -2.13
C ILE A 66 11.94 7.52 -2.57
N ASP A 67 12.80 8.47 -2.89
CA ASP A 67 12.43 9.89 -3.04
C ASP A 67 12.76 10.48 -4.42
N CYS A 68 13.07 9.64 -5.40
CA CYS A 68 13.23 10.06 -6.79
C CYS A 68 12.94 8.91 -7.76
N GLN A 69 12.41 9.25 -8.94
CA GLN A 69 12.23 8.28 -10.01
C GLN A 69 13.59 7.72 -10.44
N GLY A 70 13.68 6.41 -10.61
CA GLY A 70 14.93 5.72 -10.92
C GLY A 70 15.86 5.55 -9.71
N HIS A 71 15.37 5.71 -8.48
CA HIS A 71 16.16 5.46 -7.28
C HIS A 71 16.79 4.04 -7.35
N PRO A 72 18.09 3.85 -7.05
CA PRO A 72 18.78 2.56 -7.26
C PRO A 72 18.12 1.35 -6.60
N LEU A 73 17.44 1.58 -5.47
CA LEU A 73 16.70 0.55 -4.72
C LEU A 73 15.18 0.60 -4.93
N GLN A 74 14.67 1.35 -5.91
CA GLN A 74 13.23 1.61 -6.09
C GLN A 74 12.40 0.31 -6.10
N LYS A 75 12.87 -0.73 -6.79
CA LYS A 75 12.19 -2.04 -6.86
C LYS A 75 12.90 -3.17 -6.11
N THR A 76 14.12 -2.95 -5.64
CA THR A 76 15.00 -3.99 -5.06
C THR A 76 15.27 -3.83 -3.57
N TRP A 77 14.73 -2.80 -2.92
CA TRP A 77 14.92 -2.52 -1.49
C TRP A 77 14.77 -3.76 -0.57
N HIS A 78 13.82 -4.66 -0.84
CA HIS A 78 13.63 -5.88 -0.04
C HIS A 78 14.84 -6.83 -0.08
N GLN A 79 15.55 -6.90 -1.23
CA GLN A 79 16.77 -7.70 -1.39
C GLN A 79 17.94 -7.14 -0.56
N HIS A 80 17.85 -5.88 -0.13
CA HIS A 80 18.81 -5.21 0.74
C HIS A 80 18.39 -5.24 2.22
N GLY A 81 17.44 -6.12 2.57
CA GLY A 81 17.02 -6.36 3.96
C GLY A 81 16.10 -5.28 4.53
N TYR A 82 15.40 -4.54 3.67
CA TYR A 82 14.35 -3.60 4.09
C TYR A 82 12.98 -4.28 4.08
N ASP A 83 12.17 -3.98 5.08
CA ASP A 83 10.81 -4.52 5.23
C ASP A 83 9.75 -3.68 4.51
N THR A 84 10.04 -2.38 4.32
CA THR A 84 9.12 -1.43 3.70
C THR A 84 9.90 -0.42 2.86
N ALA A 85 9.42 -0.14 1.65
CA ALA A 85 9.78 1.07 0.91
C ALA A 85 8.75 2.16 1.18
N TRP A 86 9.21 3.40 1.32
CA TRP A 86 8.35 4.55 1.58
C TRP A 86 8.68 5.71 0.65
N VAL A 87 7.66 6.20 -0.04
CA VAL A 87 7.67 7.42 -0.83
C VAL A 87 7.19 8.57 0.05
N PRO A 88 8.05 9.57 0.34
CA PRO A 88 7.62 10.76 1.07
C PRO A 88 6.73 11.66 0.21
N PRO A 89 5.92 12.54 0.83
CA PRO A 89 5.13 13.50 0.08
C PRO A 89 6.03 14.46 -0.71
N ASN A 90 5.54 14.94 -1.85
CA ASN A 90 6.13 16.00 -2.68
C ASN A 90 7.59 15.75 -3.12
N CYS A 91 7.99 14.50 -3.33
CA CYS A 91 9.35 14.14 -3.80
C CYS A 91 9.43 13.85 -5.31
N GLY A 92 8.37 14.08 -6.08
CA GLY A 92 8.36 13.83 -7.52
C GLY A 92 8.23 12.36 -7.94
N MET A 93 7.98 11.45 -6.99
CA MET A 93 7.71 10.03 -7.29
C MET A 93 6.35 9.82 -7.95
N VAL A 94 5.32 10.56 -7.55
CA VAL A 94 3.97 10.45 -8.13
C VAL A 94 3.41 11.84 -8.45
N PRO A 95 2.63 12.01 -9.53
CA PRO A 95 2.06 13.32 -9.90
C PRO A 95 1.20 13.96 -8.80
N SER A 96 0.55 13.14 -7.98
CA SER A 96 -0.28 13.63 -6.86
C SER A 96 0.52 14.23 -5.70
N GLY A 97 1.83 13.98 -5.65
CA GLY A 97 2.68 14.36 -4.52
C GLY A 97 2.36 13.61 -3.21
N LEU A 98 1.47 12.62 -3.22
CA LEU A 98 1.06 11.91 -2.02
C LEU A 98 2.02 10.77 -1.67
N GLU A 99 2.19 10.52 -0.37
CA GLU A 99 3.03 9.46 0.16
C GLU A 99 2.49 8.05 -0.15
N GLU A 100 3.36 7.05 -0.14
CA GLU A 100 2.99 5.65 -0.32
C GLU A 100 3.97 4.72 0.39
N ASP A 101 3.46 3.73 1.12
CA ASP A 101 4.26 2.66 1.72
C ASP A 101 4.04 1.36 0.90
N CYS A 102 5.11 0.61 0.64
CA CYS A 102 5.06 -0.74 0.05
C CYS A 102 5.72 -1.75 1.00
N ILE A 103 4.92 -2.69 1.51
CA ILE A 103 5.32 -3.67 2.52
C ILE A 103 5.65 -4.98 1.83
N TYR A 104 6.82 -5.56 2.12
CA TYR A 104 7.29 -6.75 1.41
C TYR A 104 6.50 -8.01 1.81
N ASP A 105 6.36 -8.24 3.11
CA ASP A 105 5.71 -9.42 3.67
C ASP A 105 4.29 -9.08 4.20
N PRO A 106 3.22 -9.62 3.60
CA PRO A 106 1.85 -9.49 4.07
C PRO A 106 1.62 -9.86 5.54
N SER A 107 2.42 -10.78 6.12
CA SER A 107 2.29 -11.21 7.53
C SER A 107 2.55 -10.07 8.53
N ARG A 108 3.08 -8.93 8.06
CA ARG A 108 3.30 -7.72 8.83
C ARG A 108 2.05 -6.84 8.96
N ILE A 109 0.96 -7.19 8.25
CA ILE A 109 -0.26 -6.39 8.14
C ILE A 109 -1.40 -7.12 8.84
N THR A 110 -2.08 -6.42 9.75
CA THR A 110 -3.28 -6.91 10.43
C THR A 110 -4.45 -5.99 10.10
N VAL A 111 -5.54 -6.58 9.60
CA VAL A 111 -6.80 -5.87 9.37
C VAL A 111 -7.48 -5.60 10.72
N LEU A 112 -7.70 -4.32 11.04
CA LEU A 112 -8.40 -3.91 12.25
C LEU A 112 -9.88 -3.66 11.99
N GLN A 113 -10.21 -3.07 10.84
CA GLN A 113 -11.57 -2.67 10.51
C GLN A 113 -11.77 -2.59 8.99
N ILE A 114 -12.98 -2.90 8.54
CA ILE A 114 -13.49 -2.59 7.20
C ILE A 114 -14.44 -1.40 7.35
N ILE A 115 -14.20 -0.33 6.60
CA ILE A 115 -15.00 0.89 6.59
C ILE A 115 -15.65 1.01 5.20
N PRO A 116 -17.00 1.04 5.08
CA PRO A 116 -17.66 1.33 3.81
C PRO A 116 -17.25 2.71 3.28
N ASN A 117 -17.03 2.82 1.97
CA ASN A 117 -16.56 4.03 1.30
C ASN A 117 -17.53 4.48 0.22
#